data_AF-A0A926B1M5-F1
#
_entry.id   AF-A0A926B1M5-F1
#
_cell.length_a   1.000
_cell.length_b   1.000
_cell.length_c   1.000
_cell.angle_alpha   90.00
_cell.angle_beta   90.00
_cell.angle_gamma   90.00
#
_symmetry.space_group_name_H-M   'P 1'
#
loop_
_entity.id
_entity.type
_entity.pdbx_description
1 polymer ?
#
loop_
_entity_poly.entity_id
_entity_poly.type
_entity_poly.pdbx_seq_one_letter_code
_entity_poly.pdbx_strand_id
1 'polypeptide(L)'
;MNTQRNFCLRRGASPGKGFALPLAIGVGLVMLLASTIMIFRSQRDSVTASNQKQTNQSLGVAEAGIARVLNILPQYPTLATYNFADWKNANATTPAVPGLVSCDNANGGSTVDNFADTAANWTNLDPNDISKGQYKVIDYQYSDPTNHLTPGTGTLTVAGRLRSGTLSLAGTYLSVQIPVANGGVRGIPFPGIWLTDGGTGNNTLQANVFLNDCSPSANSVVIGTDPTTGDAHQVLHTNLSFPALPAKPLVDINLPLGSLSLNGGRTTISLNSNLTLPRGTDIPVTKVVDGQSIQVYEYHIAGDFDIAGSARLTVTPGAKVYFYLDGDIPSPSGDIMHDCGSNTSCKPTDFHIYGYGPSGSEICTNGVGYIEAFILAPNYSVGVAGSGGGQGGIEGALWANSWSNNGGCGSNTSNIVATQAANWNQLAAFPPQQLPPRVAPLQSWQRQEQAGGL
;
A
#
# COMPACT_ATOMS: atom_id res chain seq x y z
N MET A 1 -11.08 -70.64 -79.92
CA MET A 1 -12.26 -69.75 -79.89
C MET A 1 -11.79 -68.41 -79.32
N ASN A 2 -11.46 -67.44 -80.18
CA ASN A 2 -12.31 -66.29 -80.56
C ASN A 2 -12.67 -65.44 -79.31
N THR A 3 -12.40 -64.12 -79.24
CA THR A 3 -12.66 -63.11 -80.27
C THR A 3 -11.94 -61.79 -79.96
N GLN A 4 -11.35 -61.16 -80.97
CA GLN A 4 -10.91 -59.76 -80.98
C GLN A 4 -12.10 -58.78 -80.99
N ARG A 5 -11.92 -57.55 -80.48
CA ARG A 5 -12.67 -56.38 -80.98
C ARG A 5 -11.74 -55.18 -81.21
N ASN A 6 -11.68 -54.82 -82.48
CA ASN A 6 -11.15 -53.58 -83.04
C ASN A 6 -12.03 -52.38 -82.65
N PHE A 7 -11.41 -51.22 -82.44
CA PHE A 7 -12.09 -49.92 -82.56
C PHE A 7 -11.28 -49.02 -83.51
N CYS A 8 -11.90 -48.64 -84.61
CA CYS A 8 -11.31 -47.94 -85.75
C CYS A 8 -11.04 -46.45 -85.47
N LEU A 9 -9.86 -45.99 -85.90
CA LEU A 9 -9.57 -44.61 -86.25
C LEU A 9 -10.31 -44.23 -87.54
N ARG A 10 -11.06 -43.12 -87.54
CA ARG A 10 -11.52 -42.47 -88.77
C ARG A 10 -10.94 -41.07 -88.84
N ARG A 11 -9.98 -40.90 -89.76
CA ARG A 11 -9.29 -39.66 -90.10
C ARG A 11 -10.23 -38.82 -90.98
N GLY A 12 -10.65 -37.67 -90.49
CA GLY A 12 -11.27 -36.61 -91.28
C GLY A 12 -10.26 -35.49 -91.46
N ALA A 13 -9.78 -35.32 -92.69
CA ALA A 13 -9.00 -34.15 -93.09
C ALA A 13 -9.95 -33.13 -93.72
N SER A 14 -9.88 -31.87 -93.29
CA SER A 14 -10.16 -30.72 -94.15
C SER A 14 -9.44 -29.46 -93.62
N PRO A 15 -9.15 -28.49 -94.51
CA PRO A 15 -8.04 -27.55 -94.39
C PRO A 15 -8.48 -26.16 -93.92
N GLY A 16 -7.72 -25.57 -92.99
CA GLY A 16 -7.93 -24.21 -92.49
C GLY A 16 -6.65 -23.62 -91.89
N LYS A 17 -5.54 -23.70 -92.64
CA LYS A 17 -4.28 -23.03 -92.27
C LYS A 17 -4.39 -21.57 -92.68
N GLY A 18 -4.64 -20.68 -91.72
CA GLY A 18 -4.63 -19.23 -91.95
C GLY A 18 -4.80 -18.35 -90.71
N PHE A 19 -5.57 -18.77 -89.71
CA PHE A 19 -5.87 -17.94 -88.52
C PHE A 19 -5.48 -18.56 -87.16
N ALA A 20 -4.97 -19.79 -87.13
CA ALA A 20 -4.60 -20.45 -85.88
C ALA A 20 -3.34 -19.85 -85.22
N LEU A 21 -2.40 -19.32 -86.00
CA LEU A 21 -1.13 -18.79 -85.48
C LEU A 21 -1.31 -17.49 -84.68
N PRO A 22 -2.05 -16.46 -85.15
CA PRO A 22 -2.29 -15.25 -84.37
C PRO A 22 -3.21 -15.51 -83.16
N LEU A 23 -4.15 -16.44 -83.28
CA LEU A 23 -5.07 -16.80 -82.20
C LEU A 23 -4.36 -17.55 -81.06
N ALA A 24 -3.44 -18.47 -81.39
CA ALA A 24 -2.61 -19.18 -80.39
C ALA A 24 -1.64 -18.22 -79.68
N ILE A 25 -1.05 -17.26 -80.40
CA ILE A 25 -0.19 -16.22 -79.82
C ILE A 25 -1.01 -15.26 -78.94
N GLY A 26 -2.22 -14.88 -79.35
CA GLY A 26 -3.13 -14.03 -78.57
C GLY A 26 -3.59 -14.69 -77.26
N VAL A 27 -3.97 -15.96 -77.29
CA VAL A 27 -4.35 -16.72 -76.08
C VAL A 27 -3.14 -16.98 -75.18
N GLY A 28 -1.97 -17.25 -75.74
CA GLY A 28 -0.72 -17.40 -74.99
C GLY A 28 -0.32 -16.12 -74.25
N LEU A 29 -0.46 -14.96 -74.89
CA LEU A 29 -0.17 -13.66 -74.28
C LEU A 29 -1.17 -13.30 -73.16
N VAL A 30 -2.46 -13.62 -73.34
CA VAL A 30 -3.49 -13.40 -72.32
C VAL A 30 -3.27 -14.31 -71.11
N MET A 31 -2.87 -15.57 -71.30
CA MET A 31 -2.49 -16.47 -70.20
C MET A 31 -1.24 -15.99 -69.46
N LEU A 32 -0.25 -15.43 -70.16
CA LEU A 32 0.94 -14.83 -69.56
C LEU A 32 0.58 -13.60 -68.72
N LEU A 33 -0.30 -12.74 -69.22
CA LEU A 33 -0.80 -11.58 -68.47
C LEU A 33 -1.59 -12.00 -67.22
N ALA A 34 -2.49 -12.98 -67.34
CA ALA A 34 -3.23 -13.51 -66.20
C ALA A 34 -2.31 -14.13 -65.14
N SER A 35 -1.28 -14.88 -65.57
CA SER A 35 -0.28 -15.47 -64.67
C SER A 35 0.54 -14.40 -63.96
N THR A 36 0.97 -13.36 -64.69
CA THR A 36 1.73 -12.24 -64.11
C THR A 36 0.90 -11.45 -63.09
N ILE A 37 -0.40 -11.24 -63.35
CA ILE A 37 -1.31 -10.56 -62.42
C ILE A 37 -1.52 -11.40 -61.14
N MET A 38 -1.67 -12.72 -61.27
CA MET A 38 -1.76 -13.61 -60.10
C MET A 38 -0.48 -13.62 -59.27
N ILE A 39 0.70 -13.56 -59.91
CA ILE A 39 1.99 -13.47 -59.20
C ILE A 39 2.11 -12.13 -58.45
N PHE A 40 1.78 -11.00 -59.09
CA PHE A 40 1.80 -9.69 -58.42
C PHE A 40 0.80 -9.60 -57.26
N ARG A 41 -0.38 -10.21 -57.40
CA ARG A 41 -1.35 -10.30 -56.32
C ARG A 41 -0.85 -11.20 -55.19
N SER A 42 -0.28 -12.35 -55.52
CA SER A 42 0.31 -13.28 -54.53
C SER A 42 1.48 -12.68 -53.77
N GLN A 43 2.30 -11.84 -54.41
CA GLN A 43 3.40 -11.12 -53.75
C GLN A 43 2.88 -10.04 -52.81
N ARG A 44 1.81 -9.32 -53.19
CA ARG A 44 1.16 -8.36 -52.29
C ARG A 44 0.50 -9.07 -51.11
N ASP A 45 -0.24 -10.14 -51.36
CA ASP A 45 -0.93 -10.90 -50.32
C ASP A 45 0.08 -11.55 -49.35
N SER A 46 1.22 -12.05 -49.84
CA SER A 46 2.26 -12.61 -48.99
C SER A 46 2.99 -11.56 -48.16
N VAL A 47 3.24 -10.37 -48.72
CA VAL A 47 3.83 -9.23 -47.99
C VAL A 47 2.85 -8.71 -46.93
N THR A 48 1.57 -8.55 -47.26
CA THR A 48 0.55 -8.11 -46.31
C THR A 48 0.36 -9.14 -45.18
N ALA A 49 0.29 -10.44 -45.50
CA ALA A 49 0.20 -11.49 -44.49
C ALA A 49 1.45 -11.58 -43.60
N SER A 50 2.64 -11.39 -44.19
CA SER A 50 3.90 -11.32 -43.44
C SER A 50 3.93 -10.12 -42.50
N ASN A 51 3.51 -8.94 -42.97
CA ASN A 51 3.44 -7.73 -42.15
C ASN A 51 2.44 -7.91 -41.01
N GLN A 52 1.24 -8.45 -41.27
CA GLN A 52 0.25 -8.75 -40.24
C GLN A 52 0.77 -9.73 -39.19
N LYS A 53 1.47 -10.79 -39.62
CA LYS A 53 2.09 -11.76 -38.71
C LYS A 53 3.14 -11.09 -37.82
N GLN A 54 3.99 -10.24 -38.38
CA GLN A 54 5.01 -9.51 -37.64
C GLN A 54 4.39 -8.51 -36.65
N THR A 55 3.33 -7.78 -37.04
CA THR A 55 2.58 -6.87 -36.16
C THR A 55 1.94 -7.61 -34.99
N ASN A 56 1.34 -8.78 -35.23
CA ASN A 56 0.74 -9.58 -34.15
C ASN A 56 1.80 -10.09 -33.17
N GLN A 57 2.96 -10.49 -33.69
CA GLN A 57 4.07 -10.94 -32.86
C GLN A 57 4.72 -9.79 -32.07
N SER A 58 4.93 -8.62 -32.68
CA SER A 58 5.46 -7.43 -31.99
C SER A 58 4.49 -6.92 -30.92
N LEU A 59 3.19 -7.07 -31.14
CA LEU A 59 2.17 -6.78 -30.14
C LEU A 59 2.29 -7.72 -28.93
N GLY A 60 2.44 -9.02 -29.14
CA GLY A 60 2.67 -9.97 -28.05
C GLY A 60 3.91 -9.64 -27.22
N VAL A 61 4.94 -9.09 -27.86
CA VAL A 61 6.14 -8.58 -27.15
C VAL A 61 5.82 -7.33 -26.33
N ALA A 62 5.02 -6.40 -26.86
CA ALA A 62 4.57 -5.22 -26.12
C ALA A 62 3.71 -5.60 -24.90
N GLU A 63 2.78 -6.56 -25.06
CA GLU A 63 1.95 -7.11 -23.97
C GLU A 63 2.82 -7.74 -22.87
N ALA A 64 3.85 -8.51 -23.26
CA ALA A 64 4.78 -9.08 -22.30
C ALA A 64 5.62 -8.02 -21.59
N GLY A 65 5.99 -6.93 -22.27
CA GLY A 65 6.63 -5.76 -21.65
C GLY A 65 5.73 -5.07 -20.62
N ILE A 66 4.44 -4.93 -20.91
CA ILE A 66 3.44 -4.42 -19.95
C ILE A 66 3.32 -5.35 -18.74
N ALA A 67 3.27 -6.67 -18.95
CA ALA A 67 3.24 -7.63 -17.86
C ALA A 67 4.46 -7.53 -16.94
N ARG A 68 5.65 -7.22 -17.47
CA ARG A 68 6.85 -6.96 -16.66
C ARG A 68 6.69 -5.72 -15.78
N VAL A 69 6.16 -4.62 -16.32
CA VAL A 69 5.90 -3.40 -15.55
C VAL A 69 4.85 -3.66 -14.46
N LEU A 70 3.76 -4.36 -14.80
CA LEU A 70 2.70 -4.72 -13.86
C LEU A 70 3.13 -5.71 -12.78
N ASN A 71 4.28 -6.37 -12.93
CA ASN A 71 4.87 -7.20 -11.88
C ASN A 71 5.63 -6.36 -10.84
N ILE A 72 6.20 -5.23 -11.26
CA ILE A 72 7.01 -4.35 -10.41
C ILE A 72 6.16 -3.36 -9.63
N LEU A 73 5.12 -2.76 -10.26
CA LEU A 73 4.30 -1.75 -9.58
C LEU A 73 3.66 -2.26 -8.27
N PRO A 74 3.19 -3.51 -8.15
CA PRO A 74 2.70 -4.03 -6.87
C PRO A 74 3.80 -4.26 -5.82
N GLN A 75 5.06 -4.45 -6.23
CA GLN A 75 6.21 -4.62 -5.32
C GLN A 75 6.74 -3.27 -4.82
N TYR A 76 6.58 -2.22 -5.62
CA TYR A 76 6.97 -0.85 -5.31
C TYR A 76 5.79 0.08 -5.57
N PRO A 77 4.78 0.08 -4.69
CA PRO A 77 3.51 0.73 -5.00
C PRO A 77 3.66 2.23 -5.18
N THR A 78 4.59 2.86 -4.45
CA THR A 78 4.91 4.29 -4.59
C THR A 78 5.25 4.69 -6.01
N LEU A 79 5.85 3.83 -6.84
CA LEU A 79 6.13 4.13 -8.25
C LEU A 79 4.89 4.43 -9.08
N ALA A 80 3.73 3.90 -8.69
CA ALA A 80 2.48 4.09 -9.42
C ALA A 80 2.01 5.56 -9.42
N THR A 81 2.48 6.40 -8.49
CA THR A 81 2.14 7.83 -8.42
C THR A 81 3.17 8.76 -9.05
N TYR A 82 4.30 8.22 -9.57
CA TYR A 82 5.35 8.99 -10.25
C TYR A 82 5.34 8.73 -11.74
N ASN A 83 5.74 9.71 -12.54
CA ASN A 83 5.98 9.52 -13.97
C ASN A 83 7.23 8.66 -14.20
N PHE A 84 7.33 7.97 -15.34
CA PHE A 84 8.46 7.08 -15.65
C PHE A 84 9.83 7.78 -15.51
N ALA A 85 9.91 9.05 -15.91
CA ALA A 85 11.13 9.85 -15.81
C ALA A 85 11.61 10.03 -14.35
N ASP A 86 10.68 10.00 -13.40
CA ASP A 86 10.93 10.24 -11.99
C ASP A 86 11.06 8.94 -11.17
N TRP A 87 10.92 7.76 -11.79
CA TRP A 87 11.01 6.48 -11.06
C TRP A 87 12.35 6.25 -10.37
N LYS A 88 13.42 6.87 -10.87
CA LYS A 88 14.75 6.88 -10.24
C LYS A 88 14.85 7.80 -9.03
N ASN A 89 14.03 8.86 -9.03
CA ASN A 89 14.00 9.86 -7.96
C ASN A 89 12.92 9.55 -6.92
N ALA A 90 11.94 8.72 -7.29
CA ALA A 90 11.04 8.10 -6.35
C ALA A 90 11.89 7.24 -5.41
N ASN A 91 11.84 7.51 -4.10
CA ASN A 91 12.62 6.84 -3.06
C ASN A 91 12.15 5.38 -2.85
N ALA A 92 12.09 4.60 -3.92
CA ALA A 92 11.63 3.22 -4.02
C ALA A 92 12.78 2.26 -3.70
N THR A 93 13.42 2.50 -2.56
CA THR A 93 14.70 1.88 -2.18
C THR A 93 14.57 0.49 -1.56
N THR A 94 13.36 -0.05 -1.34
CA THR A 94 13.14 -1.44 -0.90
C THR A 94 11.81 -1.98 -1.42
N PRO A 95 11.66 -3.31 -1.66
CA PRO A 95 10.35 -3.92 -1.86
C PRO A 95 9.52 -3.62 -0.62
N ALA A 96 8.62 -2.65 -0.72
CA ALA A 96 7.93 -2.15 0.44
C ALA A 96 6.90 -3.20 0.86
N VAL A 97 6.96 -3.65 2.11
CA VAL A 97 5.70 -3.88 2.81
C VAL A 97 4.99 -2.52 2.76
N PRO A 98 3.78 -2.41 2.21
CA PRO A 98 3.13 -1.13 1.97
C PRO A 98 3.25 -0.15 3.17
N GLY A 99 4.06 0.92 3.08
CA GLY A 99 4.19 1.92 4.16
C GLY A 99 5.25 1.63 5.21
N LEU A 100 6.02 0.55 5.08
CA LEU A 100 7.17 0.26 5.94
C LEU A 100 8.45 0.39 5.13
N VAL A 101 9.38 1.19 5.63
CA VAL A 101 10.72 1.37 5.05
C VAL A 101 11.69 0.60 5.95
N SER A 102 12.53 -0.25 5.37
CA SER A 102 13.68 -0.77 6.12
C SER A 102 14.69 0.36 6.30
N CYS A 103 15.09 0.66 7.53
CA CYS A 103 16.12 1.67 7.82
C CYS A 103 17.55 1.24 7.50
N ASP A 104 17.71 0.04 6.95
CA ASP A 104 18.97 -0.35 6.37
C ASP A 104 19.10 0.28 4.99
N ASN A 105 19.78 1.43 4.97
CA ASN A 105 20.57 1.96 3.86
C ASN A 105 19.92 1.90 2.47
N ALA A 106 19.41 3.05 2.01
CA ALA A 106 19.64 3.75 0.74
C ALA A 106 20.45 3.08 -0.42
N ASN A 107 20.34 1.77 -0.63
CA ASN A 107 21.09 1.00 -1.63
C ASN A 107 20.22 -0.02 -2.38
N GLY A 108 18.90 -0.01 -2.22
CA GLY A 108 18.00 -0.73 -3.13
C GLY A 108 17.58 0.07 -4.37
N GLY A 109 18.11 1.30 -4.53
CA GLY A 109 18.04 2.03 -5.81
C GLY A 109 18.47 1.13 -6.97
N SER A 110 19.44 0.23 -6.76
CA SER A 110 19.90 -0.68 -7.81
C SER A 110 18.80 -1.45 -8.55
N THR A 111 17.72 -1.93 -7.92
CA THR A 111 16.75 -2.79 -8.63
C THR A 111 15.75 -2.01 -9.46
N VAL A 112 15.20 -0.92 -8.91
CA VAL A 112 14.31 -0.01 -9.62
C VAL A 112 15.08 0.82 -10.65
N ASP A 113 16.29 1.28 -10.32
CA ASP A 113 17.17 1.99 -11.24
C ASP A 113 17.58 1.08 -12.40
N ASN A 114 18.04 -0.14 -12.12
CA ASN A 114 18.37 -1.11 -13.17
C ASN A 114 17.15 -1.41 -14.04
N PHE A 115 15.95 -1.55 -13.46
CA PHE A 115 14.75 -1.76 -14.24
C PHE A 115 14.41 -0.54 -15.10
N ALA A 116 14.39 0.68 -14.53
CA ALA A 116 14.08 1.91 -15.25
C ALA A 116 15.09 2.16 -16.39
N ASP A 117 16.38 1.93 -16.14
CA ASP A 117 17.44 2.04 -17.15
C ASP A 117 17.31 1.00 -18.26
N THR A 118 17.03 -0.25 -17.88
CA THR A 118 16.87 -1.34 -18.85
C THR A 118 15.59 -1.12 -19.65
N ALA A 119 14.48 -0.82 -19.00
CA ALA A 119 13.17 -0.62 -19.60
C ALA A 119 13.09 0.64 -20.48
N ALA A 120 13.87 1.70 -20.19
CA ALA A 120 14.00 2.86 -21.07
C ALA A 120 14.72 2.55 -22.40
N ASN A 121 15.43 1.43 -22.45
CA ASN A 121 16.16 0.95 -23.62
C ASN A 121 15.47 -0.29 -24.22
N TRP A 122 15.87 -0.64 -25.44
CA TRP A 122 15.36 -1.85 -26.10
C TRP A 122 15.91 -3.10 -25.41
N THR A 123 15.05 -3.75 -24.62
CA THR A 123 15.39 -4.92 -23.81
C THR A 123 14.85 -6.19 -24.44
N ASN A 124 15.67 -7.24 -24.50
CA ASN A 124 15.23 -8.55 -24.99
C ASN A 124 14.19 -9.14 -24.03
N LEU A 125 13.09 -9.67 -24.58
CA LEU A 125 12.09 -10.35 -23.75
C LEU A 125 12.67 -11.58 -23.04
N ASP A 126 13.61 -12.25 -23.71
CA ASP A 126 14.43 -13.34 -23.20
C ASP A 126 15.90 -13.04 -23.51
N PRO A 127 16.77 -12.88 -22.50
CA PRO A 127 18.20 -12.64 -22.70
C PRO A 127 18.89 -13.73 -23.53
N ASN A 128 18.38 -14.96 -23.48
CA ASN A 128 18.96 -16.12 -24.15
C ASN A 128 18.39 -16.34 -25.57
N ASP A 129 17.31 -15.63 -25.93
CA ASP A 129 16.66 -15.78 -27.24
C ASP A 129 16.20 -14.43 -27.80
N ILE A 130 17.05 -13.84 -28.64
CA ILE A 130 16.78 -12.57 -29.31
C ILE A 130 15.62 -12.64 -30.32
N SER A 131 15.25 -13.84 -30.76
CA SER A 131 14.16 -14.04 -31.74
C SER A 131 12.78 -13.80 -31.13
N LYS A 132 12.67 -13.83 -29.80
CA LYS A 132 11.44 -13.52 -29.04
C LYS A 132 11.12 -12.03 -29.00
N GLY A 133 11.97 -11.18 -29.57
CA GLY A 133 11.72 -9.73 -29.71
C GLY A 133 12.19 -8.90 -28.52
N GLN A 134 12.03 -7.58 -28.67
CA GLN A 134 12.47 -6.58 -27.70
C GLN A 134 11.33 -5.65 -27.33
N TYR A 135 11.29 -5.23 -26.07
CA TYR A 135 10.36 -4.23 -25.58
C TYR A 135 11.11 -2.99 -25.08
N LYS A 136 10.41 -1.85 -25.07
CA LYS A 136 10.86 -0.60 -24.47
C LYS A 136 9.67 0.11 -23.85
N VAL A 137 9.80 0.56 -22.60
CA VAL A 137 8.85 1.48 -21.98
C VAL A 137 9.11 2.86 -22.57
N ILE A 138 8.07 3.43 -23.19
CA ILE A 138 8.15 4.76 -23.80
C ILE A 138 7.84 5.80 -22.74
N ASP A 139 6.75 5.58 -22.01
CA ASP A 139 6.27 6.55 -21.04
C ASP A 139 5.34 5.89 -20.01
N TYR A 140 5.28 6.48 -18.82
CA TYR A 140 4.25 6.25 -17.82
C TYR A 140 3.87 7.60 -17.25
N GLN A 141 2.62 8.01 -17.46
CA GLN A 141 2.11 9.28 -16.96
C GLN A 141 1.02 9.03 -15.93
N TYR A 142 1.21 9.54 -14.72
CA TYR A 142 0.18 9.54 -13.69
C TYR A 142 -0.68 10.81 -13.77
N SER A 143 -1.97 10.70 -13.42
CA SER A 143 -2.93 11.81 -13.53
C SER A 143 -2.61 13.02 -12.64
N ASP A 144 -1.98 12.81 -11.48
CA ASP A 144 -1.48 13.89 -10.60
C ASP A 144 -0.07 13.55 -10.10
N PRO A 145 0.96 13.74 -10.94
CA PRO A 145 2.33 13.36 -10.61
C PRO A 145 3.02 14.37 -9.68
N THR A 146 2.40 15.53 -9.41
CA THR A 146 2.98 16.58 -8.57
C THR A 146 2.57 16.44 -7.11
N ASN A 147 1.30 16.12 -6.86
CA ASN A 147 0.79 15.95 -5.48
C ASN A 147 0.67 14.47 -5.09
N HIS A 148 0.91 13.53 -6.01
CA HIS A 148 0.82 12.08 -5.80
C HIS A 148 -0.51 11.63 -5.18
N LEU A 149 -1.60 12.34 -5.46
CA LEU A 149 -2.90 12.09 -4.87
C LEU A 149 -3.52 10.81 -5.43
N THR A 150 -4.13 10.02 -4.55
CA THR A 150 -4.91 8.83 -4.90
C THR A 150 -6.37 9.04 -4.47
N PRO A 151 -7.36 8.47 -5.19
CA PRO A 151 -7.23 7.60 -6.37
C PRO A 151 -6.94 8.37 -7.66
N GLY A 152 -6.28 7.72 -8.62
CA GLY A 152 -5.95 8.29 -9.93
C GLY A 152 -5.74 7.22 -10.99
N THR A 153 -5.28 7.63 -12.18
CA THR A 153 -5.02 6.70 -13.30
C THR A 153 -3.64 6.95 -13.89
N GLY A 154 -2.84 5.90 -14.01
CA GLY A 154 -1.58 5.89 -14.74
C GLY A 154 -1.76 5.39 -16.16
N THR A 155 -1.22 6.08 -17.15
CA THR A 155 -1.20 5.63 -18.55
C THR A 155 0.20 5.13 -18.89
N LEU A 156 0.35 3.82 -19.07
CA LEU A 156 1.60 3.17 -19.46
C LEU A 156 1.63 2.96 -20.97
N THR A 157 2.69 3.40 -21.64
CA THR A 157 2.92 3.16 -23.07
C THR A 157 4.19 2.35 -23.28
N VAL A 158 4.05 1.19 -23.91
CA VAL A 158 5.15 0.25 -24.21
C VAL A 158 5.22 0.02 -25.71
N ALA A 159 6.44 0.05 -26.24
CA ALA A 159 6.75 -0.35 -27.61
C ALA A 159 7.31 -1.78 -27.63
N GLY A 160 6.81 -2.60 -28.55
CA GLY A 160 7.34 -3.92 -28.86
C GLY A 160 7.85 -3.97 -30.29
N ARG A 161 8.99 -4.62 -30.52
CA ARG A 161 9.51 -4.87 -31.86
C ARG A 161 10.07 -6.28 -31.98
N LEU A 162 10.04 -6.81 -33.19
CA LEU A 162 10.77 -8.02 -33.53
C LEU A 162 12.17 -7.67 -34.01
N ARG A 163 13.15 -8.47 -33.58
CA ARG A 163 14.51 -8.41 -34.10
C ARG A 163 14.77 -9.66 -34.92
N SER A 164 14.97 -9.50 -36.21
CA SER A 164 15.36 -10.57 -37.12
C SER A 164 16.65 -10.16 -37.84
N GLY A 165 17.80 -10.58 -37.32
CA GLY A 165 19.11 -10.19 -37.85
C GLY A 165 19.50 -8.73 -37.54
N THR A 166 20.02 -8.01 -38.53
CA THR A 166 20.50 -6.62 -38.44
C THR A 166 19.44 -5.56 -38.73
N LEU A 167 18.25 -5.93 -39.17
CA LEU A 167 17.17 -5.00 -39.52
C LEU A 167 16.07 -5.01 -38.45
N SER A 168 15.73 -3.81 -37.96
CA SER A 168 14.59 -3.59 -37.07
C SER A 168 13.32 -3.59 -37.90
N LEU A 169 12.40 -4.52 -37.62
CA LEU A 169 11.07 -4.54 -38.23
C LEU A 169 10.07 -3.76 -37.35
N ALA A 170 8.92 -3.43 -37.94
CA ALA A 170 7.90 -2.52 -37.42
C ALA A 170 7.68 -2.60 -35.89
N GLY A 171 7.69 -1.44 -35.25
CA GLY A 171 7.36 -1.31 -33.82
C GLY A 171 5.86 -1.11 -33.64
N THR A 172 5.28 -1.84 -32.68
CA THR A 172 3.90 -1.65 -32.24
C THR A 172 3.88 -0.97 -30.87
N TYR A 173 2.96 -0.03 -30.69
CA TYR A 173 2.76 0.67 -29.42
C TYR A 173 1.47 0.18 -28.76
N LEU A 174 1.56 -0.04 -27.46
CA LEU A 174 0.44 -0.47 -26.65
C LEU A 174 0.34 0.47 -25.45
N SER A 175 -0.85 1.04 -25.25
CA SER A 175 -1.13 1.92 -24.12
C SER A 175 -2.18 1.27 -23.23
N VAL A 176 -1.92 1.24 -21.92
CA VAL A 176 -2.83 0.69 -20.91
C VAL A 176 -3.10 1.71 -19.81
N GLN A 177 -4.36 1.74 -19.38
CA GLN A 177 -4.77 2.53 -18.23
C GLN A 177 -4.75 1.66 -16.97
N ILE A 178 -3.90 2.07 -16.04
CA ILE A 178 -3.65 1.42 -14.76
C ILE A 178 -4.36 2.25 -13.69
N PRO A 179 -5.51 1.80 -13.15
CA PRO A 179 -6.13 2.49 -12.03
C PRO A 179 -5.26 2.35 -10.79
N VAL A 180 -5.02 3.48 -10.12
CA VAL A 180 -4.28 3.55 -8.85
C VAL A 180 -5.28 3.93 -7.77
N ALA A 181 -5.58 2.98 -6.89
CA ALA A 181 -6.48 3.16 -5.76
C ALA A 181 -5.70 3.60 -4.51
N ASN A 182 -6.44 4.09 -3.52
CA ASN A 182 -5.89 4.38 -2.21
C ASN A 182 -5.24 3.13 -1.61
N GLY A 183 -4.19 3.38 -0.83
CA GLY A 183 -3.59 2.36 0.00
C GLY A 183 -4.56 1.76 1.02
N GLY A 184 -4.19 0.61 1.53
CA GLY A 184 -4.92 -0.06 2.60
C GLY A 184 -3.95 -0.81 3.50
N VAL A 185 -4.34 -1.05 4.76
CA VAL A 185 -3.50 -1.68 5.78
C VAL A 185 -3.21 -3.17 5.56
N ARG A 186 -3.74 -3.77 4.49
CA ARG A 186 -3.54 -5.19 4.19
C ARG A 186 -2.05 -5.49 3.91
N GLY A 187 -1.45 -6.33 4.75
CA GLY A 187 -0.04 -6.69 4.70
C GLY A 187 0.86 -5.82 5.59
N ILE A 188 0.30 -4.78 6.24
CA ILE A 188 1.00 -3.98 7.24
C ILE A 188 0.69 -4.61 8.62
N PRO A 189 1.70 -5.03 9.40
CA PRO A 189 1.48 -5.44 10.79
C PRO A 189 0.83 -4.30 11.59
N PHE A 190 0.04 -4.63 12.59
CA PHE A 190 -0.57 -3.60 13.43
C PHE A 190 0.48 -3.05 14.41
N PRO A 191 0.69 -1.71 14.48
CA PRO A 191 1.62 -1.13 15.44
C PRO A 191 0.99 -1.04 16.82
N GLY A 192 1.45 -1.89 17.74
CA GLY A 192 1.15 -1.74 19.16
C GLY A 192 1.80 -0.51 19.76
N ILE A 193 2.98 -0.12 19.27
CA ILE A 193 3.61 1.17 19.56
C ILE A 193 3.95 1.84 18.24
N TRP A 194 3.68 3.15 18.14
CA TRP A 194 4.09 3.96 17.01
C TRP A 194 4.60 5.31 17.49
N LEU A 195 5.89 5.57 17.26
CA LEU A 195 6.58 6.80 17.66
C LEU A 195 7.04 7.59 16.45
N THR A 196 6.92 8.91 16.50
CA THR A 196 7.47 9.78 15.45
C THR A 196 8.92 10.16 15.67
N ASP A 197 9.42 10.11 16.90
CA ASP A 197 10.76 10.52 17.30
C ASP A 197 11.33 9.58 18.37
N GLY A 198 12.55 9.08 18.11
CA GLY A 198 13.31 8.23 19.02
C GLY A 198 12.79 6.80 19.15
N GLY A 199 13.54 6.00 19.92
CA GLY A 199 13.14 4.65 20.33
C GLY A 199 12.78 4.55 21.81
N THR A 200 12.44 3.34 22.24
CA THR A 200 11.94 3.07 23.60
C THR A 200 13.06 2.76 24.61
N GLY A 201 14.32 2.91 24.20
CA GLY A 201 15.50 2.63 25.03
C GLY A 201 15.66 1.14 25.33
N ASN A 202 16.09 0.83 26.56
CA ASN A 202 16.29 -0.57 26.98
C ASN A 202 15.01 -1.24 27.51
N ASN A 203 13.86 -0.60 27.31
CA ASN A 203 12.58 -1.14 27.76
C ASN A 203 12.16 -2.35 26.92
N THR A 204 11.61 -3.35 27.59
CA THR A 204 11.10 -4.56 26.94
C THR A 204 9.63 -4.38 26.56
N LEU A 205 9.28 -4.75 25.34
CA LEU A 205 7.96 -4.52 24.73
C LEU A 205 7.43 -5.82 24.11
N GLN A 206 6.13 -6.06 24.27
CA GLN A 206 5.39 -7.12 23.60
C GLN A 206 4.48 -6.53 22.54
N ALA A 207 5.08 -5.86 21.56
CA ALA A 207 4.35 -5.11 20.54
C ALA A 207 5.17 -4.97 19.26
N ASN A 208 4.50 -4.83 18.11
CA ASN A 208 5.15 -4.27 16.93
C ASN A 208 5.38 -2.78 17.18
N VAL A 209 6.60 -2.32 16.91
CA VAL A 209 7.03 -0.93 17.14
C VAL A 209 7.25 -0.27 15.79
N PHE A 210 6.50 0.79 15.50
CA PHE A 210 6.68 1.63 14.33
C PHE A 210 7.45 2.88 14.72
N LEU A 211 8.47 3.22 13.93
CA LEU A 211 9.32 4.38 14.17
C LEU A 211 9.38 5.23 12.91
N ASN A 212 9.04 6.52 13.01
CA ASN A 212 9.23 7.43 11.89
C ASN A 212 10.66 7.98 11.81
N ASP A 213 11.44 7.84 12.87
CA ASP A 213 12.84 8.22 12.84
C ASP A 213 13.67 7.07 12.23
N CYS A 214 14.38 7.35 11.14
CA CYS A 214 15.31 6.39 10.55
C CYS A 214 16.67 6.39 11.27
N SER A 215 16.72 6.79 12.54
CA SER A 215 17.97 6.92 13.30
C SER A 215 18.42 5.56 13.84
N PRO A 216 19.72 5.20 13.72
CA PRO A 216 20.26 3.94 14.23
C PRO A 216 20.27 3.84 15.76
N SER A 217 19.84 4.89 16.48
CA SER A 217 19.80 4.96 17.94
C SER A 217 18.48 4.50 18.55
N ALA A 218 17.50 4.08 17.76
CA ALA A 218 16.20 3.64 18.27
C ALA A 218 16.27 2.21 18.84
N ASN A 219 17.05 2.05 19.90
CA ASN A 219 17.06 0.81 20.69
C ASN A 219 15.64 0.57 21.18
N SER A 220 15.05 -0.57 20.79
CA SER A 220 13.77 -1.05 21.28
C SER A 220 13.89 -2.56 21.43
N VAL A 221 13.61 -3.09 22.62
CA VAL A 221 13.70 -4.53 22.88
C VAL A 221 12.30 -5.13 22.73
N VAL A 222 12.02 -5.76 21.59
CA VAL A 222 10.73 -6.42 21.33
C VAL A 222 10.83 -7.93 21.54
N ILE A 223 9.81 -8.52 22.17
CA ILE A 223 9.71 -9.96 22.43
C ILE A 223 8.28 -10.45 22.17
N GLY A 224 8.10 -11.75 21.97
CA GLY A 224 6.77 -12.36 21.82
C GLY A 224 6.25 -12.37 20.38
N THR A 225 4.95 -12.62 20.22
CA THR A 225 4.27 -12.78 18.94
C THR A 225 2.96 -12.02 18.90
N ASP A 226 2.63 -11.47 17.74
CA ASP A 226 1.36 -10.80 17.48
C ASP A 226 0.19 -11.76 17.78
N PRO A 227 -0.74 -11.39 18.67
CA PRO A 227 -1.83 -12.28 19.09
C PRO A 227 -2.82 -12.59 17.96
N THR A 228 -2.83 -11.80 16.89
CA THR A 228 -3.74 -11.95 15.74
C THR A 228 -3.10 -12.77 14.62
N THR A 229 -1.83 -12.54 14.31
CA THR A 229 -1.17 -13.22 13.17
C THR A 229 -0.29 -14.40 13.59
N GLY A 230 0.20 -14.43 14.83
CA GLY A 230 1.17 -15.41 15.33
C GLY A 230 2.61 -15.14 14.89
N ASP A 231 2.86 -14.04 14.15
CA ASP A 231 4.20 -13.65 13.73
C ASP A 231 4.98 -13.03 14.91
N ALA A 232 6.30 -13.16 14.91
CA ALA A 232 7.14 -12.51 15.92
C ALA A 232 7.00 -10.99 15.84
N HIS A 233 7.01 -10.33 17.01
CA HIS A 233 6.99 -8.87 17.06
C HIS A 233 8.26 -8.26 16.45
N GLN A 234 8.09 -7.11 15.78
CA GLN A 234 9.16 -6.46 15.03
C GLN A 234 9.23 -4.97 15.34
N VAL A 235 10.45 -4.43 15.27
CA VAL A 235 10.69 -2.99 15.16
C VAL A 235 10.79 -2.67 13.68
N LEU A 236 9.95 -1.76 13.22
CA LEU A 236 9.77 -1.42 11.82
C LEU A 236 9.84 0.09 11.71
N HIS A 237 10.53 0.57 10.69
CA HIS A 237 10.51 1.99 10.41
C HIS A 237 9.47 2.27 9.33
N THR A 238 8.86 3.45 9.42
CA THR A 238 7.72 3.81 8.58
C THR A 238 7.76 5.27 8.20
N ASN A 239 7.33 5.56 6.99
CA ASN A 239 7.04 6.92 6.55
C ASN A 239 5.53 7.24 6.62
N LEU A 240 4.72 6.33 7.16
CA LEU A 240 3.31 6.60 7.41
C LEU A 240 3.19 7.74 8.42
N SER A 241 2.07 8.45 8.39
CA SER A 241 1.74 9.42 9.43
C SER A 241 0.52 8.96 10.21
N PHE A 242 0.44 9.41 11.47
CA PHE A 242 -0.72 9.14 12.32
C PHE A 242 -2.03 9.54 11.62
N PRO A 243 -3.15 8.87 11.94
CA PRO A 243 -4.46 9.40 11.58
C PRO A 243 -4.65 10.79 12.21
N ALA A 244 -5.53 11.58 11.60
CA ALA A 244 -5.94 12.84 12.21
C ALA A 244 -6.67 12.58 13.53
N LEU A 245 -6.37 13.39 14.54
CA LEU A 245 -7.16 13.42 15.78
C LEU A 245 -8.63 13.75 15.45
N PRO A 246 -9.61 13.12 16.12
CA PRO A 246 -11.02 13.50 15.97
C PRO A 246 -11.28 14.98 16.30
N ALA A 247 -12.45 15.50 15.95
CA ALA A 247 -12.86 16.80 16.48
C ALA A 247 -13.19 16.65 17.98
N LYS A 248 -12.60 17.51 18.82
CA LYS A 248 -12.95 17.57 20.25
C LYS A 248 -14.36 18.14 20.46
N PRO A 249 -15.10 17.70 21.49
CA PRO A 249 -16.35 18.34 21.89
C PRO A 249 -16.12 19.84 22.20
N LEU A 250 -17.11 20.67 21.86
CA LEU A 250 -17.06 22.13 22.13
C LEU A 250 -17.46 22.50 23.57
N VAL A 251 -17.97 21.52 24.32
CA VAL A 251 -18.42 21.67 25.71
C VAL A 251 -17.92 20.49 26.51
N ASP A 252 -17.71 20.70 27.80
CA ASP A 252 -17.41 19.62 28.74
C ASP A 252 -18.62 18.67 28.83
N ILE A 253 -18.43 17.42 28.43
CA ILE A 253 -19.46 16.37 28.47
C ILE A 253 -19.07 15.35 29.55
N ASN A 254 -20.06 14.89 30.31
CA ASN A 254 -19.90 13.87 31.36
C ASN A 254 -18.79 14.19 32.38
N LEU A 255 -18.63 15.47 32.73
CA LEU A 255 -17.71 15.96 33.77
C LEU A 255 -18.45 16.43 35.04
N PRO A 256 -17.77 16.54 36.19
CA PRO A 256 -16.37 16.20 36.44
C PRO A 256 -16.15 14.70 36.71
N LEU A 257 -14.96 14.17 36.40
CA LEU A 257 -14.54 12.80 36.71
C LEU A 257 -13.97 12.67 38.14
N GLY A 258 -13.56 13.77 38.76
CA GLY A 258 -12.92 13.79 40.07
C GLY A 258 -13.00 15.17 40.70
N SER A 259 -12.18 15.43 41.71
CA SER A 259 -12.06 16.77 42.30
C SER A 259 -11.25 17.67 41.38
N LEU A 260 -11.77 18.86 41.12
CA LEU A 260 -11.07 19.90 40.38
C LEU A 260 -10.15 20.68 41.31
N SER A 261 -8.89 20.84 40.90
CA SER A 261 -7.92 21.73 41.53
C SER A 261 -7.36 22.69 40.49
N LEU A 262 -7.07 23.92 40.91
CA LEU A 262 -6.40 24.93 40.08
C LEU A 262 -5.05 25.24 40.73
N ASN A 263 -3.98 24.88 40.06
CA ASN A 263 -2.63 25.13 40.55
C ASN A 263 -1.78 25.77 39.44
N GLY A 264 -1.20 26.95 39.72
CA GLY A 264 -0.35 27.66 38.76
C GLY A 264 -1.04 28.03 37.44
N GLY A 265 -2.37 28.11 37.39
CA GLY A 265 -3.13 28.37 36.15
C GLY A 265 -3.43 27.13 35.29
N ARG A 266 -3.03 25.94 35.73
CA ARG A 266 -3.47 24.66 35.17
C ARG A 266 -4.62 24.08 35.99
N THR A 267 -5.61 23.53 35.30
CA THR A 267 -6.67 22.72 35.91
C THR A 267 -6.17 21.30 36.03
N THR A 268 -6.30 20.70 37.21
CA THR A 268 -6.06 19.27 37.43
C THR A 268 -7.35 18.63 37.89
N ILE A 269 -7.75 17.54 37.23
CA ILE A 269 -8.81 16.66 37.67
C ILE A 269 -8.14 15.49 38.41
N SER A 270 -8.32 15.44 39.72
CA SER A 270 -7.77 14.38 40.55
C SER A 270 -8.83 13.35 40.91
N LEU A 271 -8.60 12.09 40.54
CA LEU A 271 -9.41 10.95 40.94
C LEU A 271 -8.87 10.38 42.26
N ASN A 272 -9.63 10.59 43.35
CA ASN A 272 -9.24 10.18 44.71
C ASN A 272 -9.96 8.91 45.21
N SER A 273 -10.83 8.33 44.38
CA SER A 273 -11.61 7.12 44.68
C SER A 273 -11.87 6.36 43.40
N ASN A 274 -12.17 5.07 43.50
CA ASN A 274 -12.50 4.27 42.33
C ASN A 274 -13.71 4.85 41.57
N LEU A 275 -13.62 4.84 40.24
CA LEU A 275 -14.68 5.31 39.35
C LEU A 275 -14.88 4.31 38.22
N THR A 276 -16.13 3.97 37.94
CA THR A 276 -16.50 3.15 36.79
C THR A 276 -17.23 4.00 35.75
N LEU A 277 -16.79 3.90 34.50
CA LEU A 277 -17.39 4.58 33.35
C LEU A 277 -18.05 3.57 32.40
N PRO A 278 -19.13 3.95 31.69
CA PRO A 278 -19.92 5.14 31.93
C PRO A 278 -20.67 5.06 33.27
N ARG A 279 -20.90 6.21 33.91
CA ARG A 279 -21.80 6.30 35.06
C ARG A 279 -23.24 6.22 34.59
N GLY A 280 -24.17 5.86 35.48
CA GLY A 280 -25.60 5.80 35.14
C GLY A 280 -26.22 7.14 34.70
N THR A 281 -25.55 8.26 34.97
CA THR A 281 -25.96 9.61 34.53
C THR A 281 -25.29 10.07 33.24
N ASP A 282 -24.29 9.33 32.75
CA ASP A 282 -23.55 9.74 31.57
C ASP A 282 -24.41 9.52 30.32
N ILE A 283 -24.35 10.48 29.40
CA ILE A 283 -25.16 10.47 28.18
C ILE A 283 -24.25 10.11 27.00
N PRO A 284 -24.57 9.06 26.23
CA PRO A 284 -23.79 8.73 25.05
C PRO A 284 -24.11 9.67 23.87
N VAL A 285 -23.12 9.88 23.03
CA VAL A 285 -23.23 10.56 21.74
C VAL A 285 -23.22 9.51 20.64
N THR A 286 -24.12 9.67 19.66
CA THR A 286 -24.12 8.81 18.47
C THR A 286 -23.04 9.28 17.51
N LYS A 287 -22.09 8.41 17.19
CA LYS A 287 -21.06 8.64 16.15
C LYS A 287 -21.27 7.68 14.99
N VAL A 288 -20.93 8.13 13.79
CA VAL A 288 -20.86 7.26 12.62
C VAL A 288 -19.40 6.90 12.40
N VAL A 289 -19.08 5.62 12.56
CA VAL A 289 -17.74 5.05 12.42
C VAL A 289 -17.87 3.93 11.39
N ASP A 290 -17.15 4.04 10.28
CA ASP A 290 -17.23 3.10 9.14
C ASP A 290 -18.66 2.87 8.61
N GLY A 291 -19.48 3.93 8.59
CA GLY A 291 -20.88 3.86 8.14
C GLY A 291 -21.83 3.19 9.14
N GLN A 292 -21.35 2.80 10.33
CA GLN A 292 -22.16 2.27 11.43
C GLN A 292 -22.38 3.32 12.51
N SER A 293 -23.62 3.46 12.97
CA SER A 293 -23.94 4.28 14.14
C SER A 293 -23.58 3.54 15.42
N ILE A 294 -22.64 4.10 16.18
CA ILE A 294 -22.20 3.59 17.48
C ILE A 294 -22.52 4.61 18.58
N GLN A 295 -22.84 4.12 19.77
CA GLN A 295 -22.97 4.94 20.97
C GLN A 295 -21.61 5.06 21.65
N VAL A 296 -21.18 6.29 21.92
CA VAL A 296 -19.88 6.58 22.54
C VAL A 296 -20.06 7.55 23.69
N TYR A 297 -19.46 7.27 24.83
CA TYR A 297 -19.42 8.19 25.96
C TYR A 297 -18.16 9.04 25.86
N GLU A 298 -18.34 10.34 25.61
CA GLU A 298 -17.24 11.29 25.45
C GLU A 298 -16.99 12.05 26.76
N TYR A 299 -15.72 12.26 27.08
CA TYR A 299 -15.25 13.01 28.23
C TYR A 299 -14.15 13.97 27.78
N HIS A 300 -14.39 15.27 27.92
CA HIS A 300 -13.38 16.29 27.65
C HIS A 300 -12.66 16.61 28.94
N ILE A 301 -11.34 16.40 29.01
CA ILE A 301 -10.53 16.68 30.18
C ILE A 301 -9.71 17.93 29.89
N ALA A 302 -10.28 19.07 30.26
CA ALA A 302 -9.68 20.40 30.09
C ALA A 302 -8.57 20.65 31.13
N GLY A 303 -7.47 19.90 31.04
CA GLY A 303 -6.32 20.00 31.94
C GLY A 303 -5.65 18.67 32.22
N ASP A 304 -4.88 18.62 33.31
CA ASP A 304 -4.16 17.42 33.76
C ASP A 304 -5.15 16.43 34.39
N PHE A 305 -4.93 15.13 34.17
CA PHE A 305 -5.74 14.06 34.74
C PHE A 305 -4.86 13.18 35.64
N ASP A 306 -5.02 13.34 36.95
CA ASP A 306 -4.24 12.65 37.97
C ASP A 306 -5.09 11.58 38.66
N ILE A 307 -4.50 10.41 38.90
CA ILE A 307 -5.12 9.33 39.67
C ILE A 307 -4.30 9.12 40.93
N ALA A 308 -4.85 9.63 42.02
CA ALA A 308 -4.16 9.72 43.29
C ALA A 308 -4.18 8.38 44.04
N GLY A 309 -3.01 7.99 44.56
CA GLY A 309 -2.87 6.81 45.42
C GLY A 309 -3.22 5.51 44.70
N SER A 310 -4.11 4.70 45.28
CA SER A 310 -4.55 3.41 44.72
C SER A 310 -5.92 3.49 44.04
N ALA A 311 -6.38 4.70 43.69
CA ALA A 311 -7.64 4.86 42.98
C ALA A 311 -7.58 4.18 41.60
N ARG A 312 -8.73 3.67 41.15
CA ARG A 312 -8.85 3.00 39.86
C ARG A 312 -9.98 3.57 39.04
N LEU A 313 -9.67 3.98 37.81
CA LEU A 313 -10.65 4.23 36.77
C LEU A 313 -10.90 2.91 36.03
N THR A 314 -12.15 2.46 35.94
CA THR A 314 -12.54 1.24 35.22
C THR A 314 -13.53 1.59 34.13
N VAL A 315 -13.25 1.17 32.90
CA VAL A 315 -14.23 1.23 31.81
C VAL A 315 -15.03 -0.08 31.79
N THR A 316 -16.35 0.05 31.71
CA THR A 316 -17.28 -1.09 31.70
C THR A 316 -17.06 -1.88 30.41
N PRO A 317 -16.83 -3.21 30.48
CA PRO A 317 -16.58 -4.02 29.29
C PRO A 317 -17.69 -3.90 28.23
N GLY A 318 -17.30 -3.57 27.00
CA GLY A 318 -18.21 -3.35 25.86
C GLY A 318 -18.80 -1.93 25.76
N ALA A 319 -18.56 -1.06 26.74
CA ALA A 319 -18.86 0.37 26.60
C ALA A 319 -17.75 1.07 25.82
N LYS A 320 -18.12 1.94 24.89
CA LYS A 320 -17.17 2.76 24.11
C LYS A 320 -16.98 4.11 24.79
N VAL A 321 -15.75 4.39 25.22
CA VAL A 321 -15.42 5.57 26.03
C VAL A 321 -14.26 6.33 25.37
N TYR A 322 -14.45 7.61 25.05
CA TYR A 322 -13.42 8.45 24.45
C TYR A 322 -13.04 9.60 25.37
N PHE A 323 -11.76 9.68 25.70
CA PHE A 323 -11.16 10.79 26.44
C PHE A 323 -10.50 11.76 25.48
N TYR A 324 -10.81 13.04 25.63
CA TYR A 324 -10.17 14.15 24.94
C TYR A 324 -9.32 14.90 25.97
N LEU A 325 -8.03 14.61 26.02
CA LEU A 325 -7.10 15.11 27.04
C LEU A 325 -6.38 16.36 26.52
N ASP A 326 -6.56 17.52 27.18
CA ASP A 326 -5.86 18.76 26.82
C ASP A 326 -4.56 18.98 27.65
N GLY A 327 -4.38 18.28 28.78
CA GLY A 327 -3.20 18.36 29.64
C GLY A 327 -2.43 17.04 29.74
N ASP A 328 -1.79 16.82 30.88
CA ASP A 328 -0.90 15.68 31.13
C ASP A 328 -1.60 14.57 31.93
N ILE A 329 -1.12 13.32 31.84
CA ILE A 329 -1.40 12.26 32.83
C ILE A 329 -0.10 12.05 33.62
N PRO A 330 0.07 12.72 34.78
CA PRO A 330 1.33 12.72 35.51
C PRO A 330 1.48 11.43 36.33
N SER A 331 2.46 10.59 35.96
CA SER A 331 2.88 9.30 36.59
C SER A 331 2.02 8.81 37.76
N PRO A 332 0.73 8.48 37.54
CA PRO A 332 -0.19 8.19 38.62
C PRO A 332 0.16 6.85 39.25
N SER A 333 -0.20 6.69 40.53
CA SER A 333 -0.08 5.41 41.26
C SER A 333 -1.30 4.52 41.12
N GLY A 334 -2.36 5.05 40.51
CA GLY A 334 -3.58 4.32 40.21
C GLY A 334 -3.65 3.78 38.79
N ASP A 335 -4.71 3.02 38.53
CA ASP A 335 -4.93 2.31 37.27
C ASP A 335 -6.02 2.95 36.43
N ILE A 336 -5.86 2.92 35.11
CA ILE A 336 -6.91 3.08 34.12
C ILE A 336 -7.08 1.74 33.40
N MET A 337 -8.17 1.04 33.70
CA MET A 337 -8.35 -0.34 33.26
C MET A 337 -9.60 -0.50 32.39
N HIS A 338 -9.46 -1.28 31.33
CA HIS A 338 -10.51 -1.62 30.38
C HIS A 338 -10.50 -3.14 30.10
N ASP A 339 -10.47 -3.93 31.18
CA ASP A 339 -10.30 -5.37 31.10
C ASP A 339 -11.52 -6.02 30.46
N CYS A 340 -11.35 -6.48 29.22
CA CYS A 340 -12.40 -7.17 28.49
C CYS A 340 -12.68 -8.59 29.00
N GLY A 341 -11.78 -9.21 29.76
CA GLY A 341 -11.88 -10.59 30.23
C GLY A 341 -12.33 -11.56 29.13
N SER A 342 -13.43 -12.28 29.37
CA SER A 342 -14.04 -13.18 28.38
C SER A 342 -15.18 -12.55 27.58
N ASN A 343 -15.39 -11.24 27.65
CA ASN A 343 -16.51 -10.56 27.00
C ASN A 343 -16.22 -10.35 25.50
N THR A 344 -16.90 -11.11 24.64
CA THR A 344 -16.71 -11.05 23.18
C THR A 344 -17.20 -9.76 22.53
N SER A 345 -18.06 -8.98 23.20
CA SER A 345 -18.49 -7.65 22.74
C SER A 345 -17.56 -6.53 23.17
N CYS A 346 -16.63 -6.80 24.09
CA CYS A 346 -15.60 -5.88 24.51
C CYS A 346 -14.38 -6.03 23.61
N LYS A 347 -13.87 -4.92 23.11
CA LYS A 347 -12.62 -4.84 22.36
C LYS A 347 -11.62 -4.02 23.19
N PRO A 348 -10.32 -4.37 23.17
CA PRO A 348 -9.27 -3.56 23.82
C PRO A 348 -9.26 -2.10 23.34
N THR A 349 -9.76 -1.85 22.12
CA THR A 349 -9.90 -0.51 21.53
C THR A 349 -11.28 0.11 21.76
N ASP A 350 -12.08 -0.32 22.75
CA ASP A 350 -13.33 0.39 23.07
C ASP A 350 -13.07 1.62 23.97
N PHE A 351 -11.92 1.67 24.65
CA PHE A 351 -11.47 2.85 25.39
C PHE A 351 -10.34 3.58 24.64
N HIS A 352 -10.59 4.84 24.29
CA HIS A 352 -9.65 5.69 23.56
C HIS A 352 -9.21 6.89 24.38
N ILE A 353 -7.93 7.24 24.32
CA ILE A 353 -7.37 8.48 24.83
C ILE A 353 -6.79 9.28 23.66
N TYR A 354 -7.38 10.44 23.37
CA TYR A 354 -6.93 11.38 22.36
C TYR A 354 -6.22 12.56 23.02
N GLY A 355 -4.92 12.71 22.77
CA GLY A 355 -4.10 13.78 23.33
C GLY A 355 -4.09 15.04 22.45
N TYR A 356 -4.58 16.16 22.99
CA TYR A 356 -4.61 17.50 22.36
C TYR A 356 -3.68 18.51 23.03
N GLY A 357 -2.96 18.09 24.08
CA GLY A 357 -1.96 18.89 24.74
C GLY A 357 -0.89 19.45 23.79
N PRO A 358 -0.26 20.57 24.18
CA PRO A 358 0.83 21.17 23.42
C PRO A 358 2.04 20.21 23.33
N SER A 359 2.98 20.55 22.45
CA SER A 359 4.26 19.83 22.38
C SER A 359 4.95 19.84 23.74
N GLY A 360 5.40 18.67 24.19
CA GLY A 360 5.99 18.46 25.51
C GLY A 360 5.00 18.01 26.59
N SER A 361 3.73 17.80 26.25
CA SER A 361 2.80 17.12 27.14
C SER A 361 3.17 15.65 27.35
N GLU A 362 2.76 15.09 28.48
CA GLU A 362 3.19 13.75 28.90
C GLU A 362 2.01 12.85 29.30
N ILE A 363 2.08 11.57 28.91
CA ILE A 363 1.24 10.50 29.46
C ILE A 363 2.19 9.49 30.08
N CYS A 364 2.21 9.44 31.41
CA CYS A 364 3.13 8.58 32.13
C CYS A 364 2.35 7.58 32.96
N THR A 365 2.92 6.41 33.18
CA THR A 365 2.54 5.53 34.28
C THR A 365 3.70 5.40 35.24
N ASN A 366 3.44 5.02 36.49
CA ASN A 366 4.52 4.63 37.39
C ASN A 366 4.67 3.10 37.45
N GLY A 367 5.68 2.61 38.19
CA GLY A 367 6.05 1.19 38.20
C GLY A 367 4.98 0.22 38.71
N VAL A 368 3.85 0.72 39.23
CA VAL A 368 2.68 -0.07 39.64
C VAL A 368 1.39 0.33 38.93
N GLY A 369 1.33 1.53 38.32
CA GLY A 369 0.17 2.03 37.60
C GLY A 369 0.04 1.42 36.21
N TYR A 370 -1.19 1.10 35.84
CA TYR A 370 -1.52 0.45 34.56
C TYR A 370 -2.46 1.31 33.72
N ILE A 371 -2.21 1.40 32.41
CA ILE A 371 -3.16 1.99 31.45
C ILE A 371 -3.48 0.96 30.37
N GLU A 372 -4.76 0.58 30.26
CA GLU A 372 -5.26 -0.26 29.18
C GLU A 372 -6.13 0.57 28.24
N ALA A 373 -5.60 0.99 27.09
CA ALA A 373 -6.30 1.87 26.16
C ALA A 373 -5.70 1.86 24.74
N PHE A 374 -6.48 2.35 23.77
CA PHE A 374 -5.92 2.91 22.55
C PHE A 374 -5.57 4.38 22.77
N ILE A 375 -4.29 4.74 22.67
CA ILE A 375 -3.78 6.09 22.90
C ILE A 375 -3.29 6.66 21.58
N LEU A 376 -3.89 7.77 21.15
CA LEU A 376 -3.45 8.58 20.01
C LEU A 376 -3.12 9.98 20.52
N ALA A 377 -1.83 10.26 20.67
CA ALA A 377 -1.33 11.48 21.28
C ALA A 377 -0.10 12.02 20.53
N PRO A 378 -0.27 12.55 19.29
CA PRO A 378 0.82 12.92 18.39
C PRO A 378 1.86 13.91 18.95
N ASN A 379 1.50 14.72 19.96
CA ASN A 379 2.38 15.72 20.55
C ASN A 379 3.01 15.29 21.88
N TYR A 380 2.68 14.09 22.36
CA TYR A 380 2.99 13.66 23.72
C TYR A 380 4.25 12.82 23.77
N SER A 381 4.99 12.96 24.87
CA SER A 381 5.94 11.94 25.30
C SER A 381 5.24 10.94 26.21
N VAL A 382 5.44 9.65 25.98
CA VAL A 382 4.85 8.60 26.81
C VAL A 382 5.92 7.77 27.48
N GLY A 383 5.68 7.33 28.71
CA GLY A 383 6.62 6.44 29.38
C GLY A 383 6.06 5.72 30.59
N VAL A 384 6.86 4.80 31.08
CA VAL A 384 6.59 4.02 32.30
C VAL A 384 7.75 4.22 33.27
N ALA A 385 7.50 4.91 34.37
CA ALA A 385 8.49 5.32 35.36
C ALA A 385 8.53 4.41 36.59
N GLY A 386 9.67 3.78 36.89
CA GLY A 386 9.91 3.12 38.17
C GLY A 386 9.92 1.58 38.11
N SER A 387 10.70 0.98 39.00
CA SER A 387 11.10 -0.44 38.99
C SER A 387 10.21 -1.36 39.83
N GLY A 388 8.89 -1.09 39.88
CA GLY A 388 7.90 -1.78 40.73
C GLY A 388 7.60 -3.24 40.35
N GLY A 389 8.63 -4.06 40.10
CA GLY A 389 8.47 -5.50 39.87
C GLY A 389 7.78 -5.89 38.56
N GLY A 390 7.58 -4.95 37.63
CA GLY A 390 6.98 -5.20 36.32
C GLY A 390 5.45 -5.33 36.33
N GLN A 391 4.78 -4.68 37.29
CA GLN A 391 3.31 -4.72 37.43
C GLN A 391 2.60 -3.53 36.77
N GLY A 392 3.29 -2.41 36.57
CA GLY A 392 2.81 -1.26 35.81
C GLY A 392 3.17 -1.35 34.32
N GLY A 393 2.46 -0.61 33.47
CA GLY A 393 2.67 -0.64 32.03
C GLY A 393 1.51 -0.07 31.23
N ILE A 394 1.61 -0.22 29.91
CA ILE A 394 0.59 0.19 28.95
C ILE A 394 0.15 -1.02 28.12
N GLU A 395 -1.13 -1.34 28.12
CA GLU A 395 -1.70 -2.38 27.27
C GLU A 395 -2.68 -1.78 26.26
N GLY A 396 -2.67 -2.28 25.02
CA GLY A 396 -3.52 -1.78 23.95
C GLY A 396 -2.73 -1.37 22.72
N ALA A 397 -2.85 -0.11 22.31
CA ALA A 397 -1.98 0.47 21.29
C ALA A 397 -1.64 1.92 21.64
N LEU A 398 -0.39 2.32 21.42
CA LEU A 398 0.14 3.62 21.80
C LEU A 398 0.80 4.32 20.60
N TRP A 399 0.19 5.39 20.12
CA TRP A 399 0.69 6.20 19.02
C TRP A 399 0.99 7.61 19.54
N ALA A 400 2.27 7.96 19.66
CA ALA A 400 2.73 9.16 20.36
C ALA A 400 3.96 9.81 19.70
N ASN A 401 4.34 11.01 20.14
CA ASN A 401 5.53 11.66 19.58
C ASN A 401 6.80 10.85 19.86
N SER A 402 7.04 10.60 21.15
CA SER A 402 8.28 9.96 21.60
C SER A 402 8.05 9.13 22.85
N TRP A 403 9.01 8.25 23.13
CA TRP A 403 9.06 7.51 24.39
C TRP A 403 10.03 8.18 25.37
N SER A 404 9.55 8.49 26.57
CA SER A 404 10.37 9.08 27.63
C SER A 404 11.28 8.02 28.24
N ASN A 405 12.58 8.33 28.31
CA ASN A 405 13.59 7.52 28.99
C ASN A 405 14.15 8.22 30.25
N ASN A 406 13.56 9.35 30.64
CA ASN A 406 13.99 10.19 31.76
C ASN A 406 13.18 9.87 33.02
N GLY A 407 13.82 9.89 34.19
CA GLY A 407 13.27 9.39 35.46
C GLY A 407 11.95 9.99 35.99
N GLY A 408 11.37 11.01 35.35
CA GLY A 408 10.06 11.57 35.71
C GLY A 408 8.86 10.85 35.09
N CYS A 409 9.01 10.45 33.82
CA CYS A 409 7.95 9.80 33.02
C CYS A 409 8.39 8.44 32.45
N GLY A 410 9.70 8.20 32.41
CA GLY A 410 10.30 7.02 31.82
C GLY A 410 11.28 6.32 32.74
N SER A 411 11.53 5.06 32.45
CA SER A 411 12.61 4.28 33.05
C SER A 411 13.30 3.45 31.97
N ASN A 412 14.44 2.85 32.31
CA ASN A 412 15.17 1.94 31.42
C ASN A 412 15.27 0.59 32.12
N THR A 413 14.21 -0.20 32.07
CA THR A 413 14.13 -1.48 32.78
C THR A 413 13.96 -2.66 31.83
N SER A 414 14.34 -3.86 32.27
CA SER A 414 14.10 -5.10 31.51
C SER A 414 12.67 -5.64 31.67
N ASN A 415 11.78 -4.90 32.34
CA ASN A 415 10.39 -5.33 32.50
C ASN A 415 9.61 -5.06 31.23
N ILE A 416 8.53 -5.81 31.02
CA ILE A 416 7.58 -5.54 29.95
C ILE A 416 6.82 -4.27 30.36
N VAL A 417 7.02 -3.19 29.62
CA VAL A 417 6.37 -1.89 29.90
C VAL A 417 5.22 -1.60 28.95
N ALA A 418 5.12 -2.33 27.84
CA ALA A 418 3.98 -2.24 26.95
C ALA A 418 3.65 -3.56 26.25
N THR A 419 2.36 -3.80 26.07
CA THR A 419 1.82 -5.01 25.43
C THR A 419 0.75 -4.63 24.41
N GLN A 420 0.90 -5.14 23.19
CA GLN A 420 -0.08 -4.94 22.12
C GLN A 420 -1.30 -5.84 22.34
N ALA A 421 -2.48 -5.23 22.49
CA ALA A 421 -3.76 -5.97 22.58
C ALA A 421 -4.70 -5.69 21.39
N ALA A 422 -4.37 -4.72 20.54
CA ALA A 422 -5.23 -4.28 19.43
C ALA A 422 -4.80 -4.83 18.05
N ASN A 423 -5.72 -4.72 17.06
CA ASN A 423 -5.44 -5.01 15.66
C ASN A 423 -6.22 -4.10 14.69
N TRP A 424 -5.86 -4.15 13.39
CA TRP A 424 -6.46 -3.30 12.35
C TRP A 424 -7.97 -3.45 12.19
N ASN A 425 -8.55 -4.63 12.46
CA ASN A 425 -10.00 -4.84 12.33
C ASN A 425 -10.79 -4.14 13.44
N GLN A 426 -10.13 -3.78 14.54
CA GLN A 426 -10.74 -3.09 15.68
C GLN A 426 -10.64 -1.56 15.54
N LEU A 427 -9.72 -1.05 14.71
CA LEU A 427 -9.42 0.37 14.48
C LEU A 427 -9.67 0.84 13.03
N ALA A 428 -10.55 0.15 12.29
CA ALA A 428 -10.74 0.40 10.85
C ALA A 428 -11.08 1.86 10.48
N ALA A 429 -11.67 2.63 11.39
CA ALA A 429 -11.98 4.06 11.20
C ALA A 429 -10.79 5.02 11.41
N PHE A 430 -9.65 4.51 11.86
CA PHE A 430 -8.41 5.26 12.07
C PHE A 430 -7.27 4.69 11.21
N PRO A 431 -7.42 4.65 9.87
CA PRO A 431 -6.33 4.20 9.03
C PRO A 431 -5.15 5.18 9.13
N PRO A 432 -3.91 4.68 9.08
CA PRO A 432 -2.73 5.51 8.86
C PRO A 432 -2.93 6.43 7.66
N GLN A 433 -2.34 7.61 7.75
CA GLN A 433 -2.22 8.49 6.60
C GLN A 433 -1.01 8.08 5.76
N GLN A 434 -1.01 8.51 4.48
CA GLN A 434 0.06 8.20 3.52
C GLN A 434 0.26 6.70 3.25
N LEU A 435 -0.80 5.90 3.43
CA LEU A 435 -0.80 4.50 2.98
C LEU A 435 -0.43 4.46 1.49
N PRO A 436 0.52 3.61 1.10
CA PRO A 436 1.00 3.64 -0.27
C PRO A 436 -0.10 3.16 -1.22
N PRO A 437 -0.15 3.72 -2.43
CA PRO A 437 -1.15 3.39 -3.44
C PRO A 437 -1.26 1.89 -3.70
N ARG A 438 -2.41 1.45 -4.22
CA ARG A 438 -2.58 0.10 -4.77
C ARG A 438 -2.88 0.15 -6.24
N VAL A 439 -2.18 -0.67 -7.01
CA VAL A 439 -2.55 -0.89 -8.42
C VAL A 439 -3.79 -1.78 -8.47
N ALA A 440 -4.89 -1.24 -8.98
CA ALA A 440 -6.12 -1.98 -9.20
C ALA A 440 -6.09 -2.73 -10.55
N PRO A 441 -6.97 -3.74 -10.75
CA PRO A 441 -7.04 -4.47 -12.01
C PRO A 441 -7.22 -3.54 -13.21
N LEU A 442 -6.51 -3.82 -14.30
CA LEU A 442 -6.57 -3.06 -15.55
C LEU A 442 -8.01 -2.91 -16.04
N GLN A 443 -8.39 -1.69 -16.43
CA GLN A 443 -9.74 -1.40 -16.92
C GLN A 443 -9.85 -1.53 -18.44
N SER A 444 -8.78 -1.25 -19.19
CA SER A 444 -8.80 -1.29 -20.66
C SER A 444 -7.41 -1.42 -21.29
N TRP A 445 -7.38 -1.90 -22.53
CA TRP A 445 -6.20 -1.96 -23.41
C TRP A 445 -6.48 -1.18 -24.68
N GLN A 446 -5.59 -0.25 -25.07
CA GLN A 446 -5.71 0.47 -26.33
C GLN A 446 -4.46 0.26 -27.19
N ARG A 447 -4.67 -0.28 -28.40
CA ARG A 447 -3.63 -0.41 -29.41
C ARG A 447 -3.44 0.93 -30.11
N GLN A 448 -2.20 1.38 -30.25
CA GLN A 448 -1.87 2.53 -31.08
C GLN A 448 -1.04 2.04 -32.27
N GLU A 449 -1.66 2.00 -33.43
CA GLU A 449 -0.97 1.75 -34.69
C GLU A 449 -0.50 3.10 -35.26
N GLN A 450 0.81 3.27 -35.44
CA GLN A 450 1.32 4.40 -36.18
C GLN A 450 1.30 4.04 -37.68
N ALA A 451 0.50 4.76 -38.46
CA ALA A 451 0.64 4.77 -39.90
C ALA A 451 2.01 5.38 -40.23
N GLY A 452 2.97 4.54 -40.60
CA GLY A 452 4.33 4.98 -40.93
C GLY A 452 4.30 6.04 -42.03
N GLY A 453 4.71 7.25 -41.70
CA GLY A 453 5.23 8.20 -42.68
C GLY A 453 6.60 7.71 -43.12
N LEU A 454 6.73 7.48 -44.43
CA LEU A 454 8.01 7.31 -45.12
C LEU A 454 8.85 8.59 -45.03
#